data_AF-A0A085U0R8-F1
#
_entry.id   AF-A0A085U0R8-F1
#
_cell.length_a   1.000
_cell.length_b   1.000
_cell.length_c   1.000
_cell.angle_alpha   90.00
_cell.angle_beta   90.00
_cell.angle_gamma   90.00
#
_symmetry.space_group_name_H-M   'P 1'
#
loop_
_entity.id
_entity.type
_entity.pdbx_description
1 polymer ?
#
loop_
_entity_poly.entity_id
_entity_poly.type
_entity_poly.pdbx_seq_one_letter_code
_entity_poly.pdbx_strand_id
1 'polypeptide(L)'
;MQPESAGGARLQVLLPQQIHIGSGAFAKLSGGAEQRLRLIRCVPGACEARLDLPGPALEAWKAARTAQLTYRPAPNAPPIRFDVSLMGLTKALAQARGEEAQE
;
A
#
# COMPACT_ATOMS: atom_id res chain seq x y z
N MET A 1 -13.98 -0.01 28.30
CA MET A 1 -12.64 0.08 27.69
C MET A 1 -12.80 0.14 26.19
N GLN A 2 -12.69 1.32 25.60
CA GLN A 2 -12.50 1.43 24.15
C GLN A 2 -11.08 0.96 23.85
N PRO A 3 -10.86 0.09 22.86
CA PRO A 3 -9.49 -0.30 22.52
C PRO A 3 -8.79 0.95 22.03
N GLU A 4 -7.69 1.32 22.69
CA GLU A 4 -6.76 2.29 22.14
C GLU A 4 -6.40 1.81 20.74
N SER A 5 -6.80 2.57 19.73
CA SER A 5 -6.38 2.32 18.36
C SER A 5 -4.86 2.34 18.39
N ALA A 6 -4.21 1.19 18.24
CA ALA A 6 -2.75 1.05 18.33
C ALA A 6 -1.98 1.78 17.20
N GLY A 7 -2.62 2.74 16.53
CA GLY A 7 -2.09 3.44 15.37
C GLY A 7 -1.96 2.51 14.16
N GLY A 8 -1.94 3.11 12.98
CA GLY A 8 -1.75 2.39 11.72
C GLY A 8 -2.64 2.92 10.61
N ALA A 9 -2.51 2.29 9.45
CA ALA A 9 -3.31 2.60 8.27
C ALA A 9 -3.58 1.32 7.48
N ARG A 10 -4.64 1.34 6.68
CA ARG A 10 -4.87 0.32 5.65
C ARG A 10 -4.62 0.96 4.29
N LEU A 11 -3.65 0.42 3.57
CA LEU A 11 -3.47 0.75 2.17
C LEU A 11 -4.38 -0.12 1.32
N GLN A 12 -5.06 0.51 0.38
CA GLN A 12 -5.82 -0.15 -0.67
C GLN A 12 -5.17 0.18 -2.01
N VAL A 13 -4.88 -0.87 -2.78
CA VAL A 13 -4.22 -0.79 -4.08
C VAL A 13 -5.17 -1.36 -5.13
N LEU A 14 -5.39 -0.61 -6.21
CA LEU A 14 -6.12 -1.08 -7.38
C LEU A 14 -5.11 -1.51 -8.45
N LEU A 15 -5.09 -2.81 -8.72
CA LEU A 15 -4.21 -3.45 -9.70
C LEU A 15 -4.99 -3.75 -10.99
N PRO A 16 -4.33 -3.88 -12.14
CA PRO A 16 -4.98 -4.31 -13.38
C PRO A 16 -5.63 -5.69 -13.22
N GLN A 17 -6.73 -5.92 -13.93
CA GLN A 17 -7.46 -7.21 -13.91
C GLN A 17 -6.62 -8.40 -14.38
N GLN A 18 -5.61 -8.14 -15.20
CA GLN A 18 -4.76 -9.15 -15.80
C GLN A 18 -3.72 -9.71 -14.82
N ILE A 19 -3.86 -9.48 -13.51
CA ILE A 19 -2.96 -10.05 -12.52
C ILE A 19 -3.19 -11.55 -12.32
N HIS A 20 -2.10 -12.31 -12.29
CA HIS A 20 -2.13 -13.70 -11.87
C HIS A 20 -2.21 -13.80 -10.34
N ILE A 21 -3.41 -14.12 -9.84
CA ILE A 21 -3.73 -14.18 -8.40
C ILE A 21 -2.79 -15.11 -7.63
N GLY A 22 -2.42 -16.26 -8.20
CA GLY A 22 -1.53 -17.23 -7.56
C GLY A 22 -0.11 -16.68 -7.31
N SER A 23 0.38 -15.79 -8.18
CA SER A 23 1.68 -15.15 -8.01
C SER A 23 1.65 -14.02 -6.99
N GLY A 24 0.47 -13.45 -6.73
CA GLY A 24 0.28 -12.37 -5.77
C GLY A 24 0.77 -11.01 -6.27
N ALA A 25 0.65 -10.02 -5.38
CA ALA A 25 1.18 -8.67 -5.54
C ALA A 25 1.94 -8.26 -4.29
N PHE A 26 2.89 -7.36 -4.44
CA PHE A 26 3.82 -6.96 -3.40
C PHE A 26 4.08 -5.46 -3.43
N ALA A 27 4.36 -4.91 -2.25
CA ALA A 27 4.82 -3.54 -2.07
C ALA A 27 6.18 -3.56 -1.35
N LYS A 28 7.08 -2.66 -1.73
CA LYS A 28 8.41 -2.56 -1.12
C LYS A 28 8.83 -1.10 -1.00
N LEU A 29 9.17 -0.65 0.20
CA LEU A 29 9.83 0.65 0.39
C LEU A 29 11.30 0.56 -0.01
N SER A 30 11.89 1.67 -0.47
CA SER A 30 13.32 1.73 -0.78
C SER A 30 14.16 1.31 0.44
N GLY A 31 14.96 0.25 0.30
CA GLY A 31 15.77 -0.32 1.39
C GLY A 31 14.98 -1.20 2.39
N GLY A 32 13.67 -1.33 2.24
CA GLY A 32 12.82 -2.16 3.10
C GLY A 32 12.65 -3.60 2.62
N ALA A 33 12.01 -4.43 3.46
CA ALA A 33 11.57 -5.77 3.07
C ALA A 33 10.35 -5.71 2.14
N GLU A 34 10.18 -6.74 1.31
CA GLU A 34 9.00 -6.89 0.48
C GLU A 34 7.80 -7.30 1.34
N GLN A 35 6.65 -6.64 1.13
CA GLN A 35 5.41 -6.86 1.85
C GLN A 35 4.35 -7.39 0.87
N ARG A 36 3.81 -8.58 1.15
CA ARG A 36 2.76 -9.17 0.31
C ARG A 36 1.43 -8.44 0.49
N LEU A 37 0.84 -8.01 -0.62
CA LEU A 37 -0.51 -7.48 -0.67
C LEU A 37 -1.51 -8.65 -0.60
N ARG A 38 -2.52 -8.50 0.24
CA ARG A 38 -3.65 -9.43 0.31
C ARG A 38 -4.64 -9.06 -0.79
N LEU A 39 -4.73 -9.91 -1.81
CA LEU A 39 -5.79 -9.79 -2.84
C LEU A 39 -7.14 -10.05 -2.19
N ILE A 40 -8.09 -9.15 -2.44
CA ILE A 40 -9.44 -9.18 -1.84
C ILE A 40 -10.44 -9.71 -2.85
N ARG A 41 -10.54 -9.03 -4.00
CA ARG A 41 -11.47 -9.37 -5.08
C ARG A 41 -11.07 -8.68 -6.37
N CYS A 42 -11.52 -9.21 -7.50
CA CYS A 42 -11.46 -8.50 -8.78
C CYS A 42 -12.88 -8.05 -9.16
N VAL A 43 -13.01 -6.78 -9.51
CA VAL A 43 -14.21 -6.14 -10.03
C VAL A 43 -13.97 -5.74 -11.48
N PRO A 44 -15.02 -5.44 -12.28
CA PRO A 44 -14.84 -4.86 -13.61
C PRO A 44 -13.87 -3.67 -13.58
N GLY A 45 -12.78 -3.75 -14.34
CA GLY A 45 -11.72 -2.73 -14.42
C GLY A 45 -10.52 -2.88 -13.47
N ALA A 46 -10.63 -3.57 -12.32
CA ALA A 46 -9.52 -3.65 -11.36
C ALA A 46 -9.57 -4.84 -10.39
N CYS A 47 -8.41 -5.25 -9.89
CA CYS A 47 -8.27 -6.14 -8.73
C CYS A 47 -7.87 -5.33 -7.50
N GLU A 48 -8.66 -5.46 -6.44
CA GLU A 48 -8.42 -4.81 -5.16
C GLU A 48 -7.44 -5.66 -4.33
N ALA A 49 -6.37 -5.02 -3.86
CA ALA A 49 -5.43 -5.59 -2.92
C ALA A 49 -5.25 -4.66 -1.71
N ARG A 50 -4.93 -5.24 -0.55
CA ARG A 50 -4.77 -4.49 0.70
C ARG A 50 -3.46 -4.81 1.37
N LEU A 51 -2.90 -3.83 2.04
CA LEU A 51 -1.80 -3.98 2.99
C LEU A 51 -2.20 -3.27 4.28
N ASP A 52 -2.27 -4.03 5.37
CA ASP A 52 -2.48 -3.46 6.70
C ASP A 52 -1.11 -3.01 7.25
N LEU A 53 -1.00 -1.73 7.58
CA LEU A 53 0.21 -1.09 8.11
C LEU A 53 0.03 -0.82 9.60
N PRO A 54 0.58 -1.68 10.49
CA PRO A 54 0.63 -1.36 11.91
C PRO A 54 1.49 -0.09 12.14
N GLY A 55 1.33 0.57 13.30
CA GLY A 55 2.01 1.83 13.64
C GLY A 55 3.48 1.93 13.18
N PRO A 56 4.38 0.98 13.54
CA PRO A 56 5.78 1.02 13.11
C PRO A 56 5.97 0.95 11.58
N ALA A 57 5.13 0.17 10.89
CA ALA A 57 5.17 0.10 9.44
C ALA A 57 4.65 1.40 8.82
N LEU A 58 3.59 2.00 9.35
CA LEU A 58 3.08 3.29 8.88
C LEU A 58 4.15 4.39 8.98
N GLU A 59 4.92 4.43 10.07
CA GLU A 59 6.00 5.42 10.22
C GLU A 59 7.10 5.23 9.16
N ALA A 60 7.47 3.98 8.84
CA ALA A 60 8.40 3.71 7.75
C ALA A 60 7.84 4.18 6.39
N TRP A 61 6.55 3.98 6.15
CA TRP A 61 5.88 4.45 4.94
C TRP A 61 5.82 5.98 4.86
N LYS A 62 5.57 6.69 5.97
CA LYS A 62 5.60 8.16 6.05
C LYS A 62 6.99 8.74 5.80
N ALA A 63 8.05 8.03 6.21
CA ALA A 63 9.44 8.46 6.01
C ALA A 63 9.96 8.16 4.59
N ALA A 64 9.34 7.23 3.88
CA ALA A 64 9.76 6.84 2.54
C ALA A 64 9.32 7.87 1.47
N ARG A 65 10.14 8.02 0.43
CA ARG A 65 9.81 8.86 -0.74
C ARG A 65 9.07 8.08 -1.83
N THR A 66 9.35 6.80 -1.94
CA THR A 66 8.84 5.91 -3.00
C THR A 66 8.54 4.53 -2.43
N ALA A 67 7.48 3.91 -2.94
CA ALA A 67 7.20 2.49 -2.78
C ALA A 67 7.17 1.83 -4.16
N GLN A 68 7.85 0.71 -4.32
CA GLN A 68 7.74 -0.11 -5.52
C GLN A 68 6.58 -1.08 -5.37
N LEU A 69 5.66 -1.08 -6.33
CA LEU A 69 4.64 -2.09 -6.48
C LEU A 69 5.07 -3.11 -7.51
N THR A 70 4.89 -4.38 -7.17
CA THR A 70 5.22 -5.52 -8.04
C THR A 70 4.01 -6.43 -8.17
N TYR A 71 3.66 -6.81 -9.39
CA TYR A 71 2.70 -7.87 -9.65
C TYR A 71 3.11 -8.67 -10.88
N ARG A 72 2.50 -9.84 -11.08
CA ARG A 72 2.77 -10.67 -12.27
C ARG A 72 1.49 -10.87 -13.07
N PRO A 73 1.47 -10.70 -14.40
CA PRO A 73 0.25 -10.85 -15.18
C PRO A 73 -0.09 -12.32 -15.51
N ALA A 74 0.91 -13.20 -15.55
CA ALA A 74 0.75 -14.64 -15.79
C ALA A 74 1.83 -15.42 -15.02
N PRO A 75 1.65 -16.73 -14.74
CA PRO A 75 2.64 -17.53 -13.98
C PRO A 75 4.07 -17.43 -14.54
N ASN A 76 4.19 -17.47 -15.87
CA ASN A 76 5.46 -17.51 -16.59
C ASN A 76 5.87 -16.15 -17.19
N ALA A 77 5.07 -15.10 -16.97
CA ALA A 77 5.41 -13.76 -17.43
C ALA A 77 6.39 -13.09 -16.46
N PRO A 78 7.25 -12.16 -16.94
CA PRO A 78 8.06 -11.35 -16.06
C PRO A 78 7.18 -10.50 -15.12
N PRO A 79 7.63 -10.23 -13.88
CA PRO A 79 6.92 -9.33 -12.99
C PRO A 79 6.98 -7.90 -13.51
N ILE A 80 5.84 -7.21 -13.43
CA ILE A 80 5.72 -5.78 -13.71
C ILE A 80 6.02 -5.04 -12.41
N ARG A 81 6.89 -4.03 -12.50
CA ARG A 81 7.31 -3.19 -11.37
C ARG A 81 7.08 -1.73 -11.72
N PHE A 82 6.54 -0.97 -10.80
CA PHE A 82 6.40 0.47 -10.95
C PHE A 82 6.50 1.17 -9.60
N ASP A 83 7.05 2.37 -9.62
CA ASP A 83 7.25 3.16 -8.41
C ASP A 83 6.06 4.08 -8.18
N VAL A 84 5.61 4.11 -6.94
CA VAL A 84 4.57 4.99 -6.42
C VAL A 84 5.25 6.06 -5.59
N SER A 85 5.04 7.32 -5.96
CA SER A 85 5.47 8.45 -5.14
C SER A 85 4.69 8.47 -3.84
N LEU A 86 5.41 8.59 -2.72
CA LEU A 86 4.83 8.79 -1.38
C LEU A 86 4.96 10.25 -0.93
N MET A 87 5.37 11.15 -1.83
CA MET A 87 5.46 12.58 -1.54
C MET A 87 4.09 13.11 -1.08
N GLY A 88 4.08 13.78 0.07
CA GLY A 88 2.86 14.35 0.65
C GLY A 88 2.04 13.38 1.51
N LEU A 89 2.41 12.11 1.63
CA LEU A 89 1.68 11.12 2.45
C LEU A 89 1.50 11.60 3.89
N THR A 90 2.56 12.09 4.52
CA THR A 90 2.51 12.58 5.91
C THR A 90 1.53 13.75 6.08
N LYS A 91 1.54 14.72 5.15
CA LYS A 91 0.62 15.86 5.18
C LYS A 91 -0.83 15.42 4.95
N ALA A 92 -1.06 14.54 3.99
CA ALA A 92 -2.40 14.00 3.71
C ALA A 92 -2.98 13.25 4.92
N LEU A 93 -2.15 12.49 5.64
CA LEU A 93 -2.57 11.79 6.85
C LEU A 93 -2.87 12.74 8.01
N ALA A 94 -2.06 13.79 8.21
CA ALA A 94 -2.33 14.81 9.23
C ALA A 94 -3.65 15.55 8.93
N GLN A 95 -3.88 15.93 7.67
CA GLN A 95 -5.13 16.55 7.24
C GLN A 95 -6.34 15.63 7.45
N ALA A 96 -6.21 14.34 7.13
CA ALA A 96 -7.29 13.37 7.34
C ALA A 96 -7.65 13.14 8.82
N ARG A 97 -6.73 13.42 9.74
CA ARG A 97 -6.95 13.39 11.19
C ARG A 97 -7.51 14.70 11.75
N GLY A 98 -7.57 15.76 10.93
CA GLY A 98 -7.99 17.09 11.36
C GLY A 98 -6.91 17.86 12.14
N GLU A 99 -5.62 17.57 11.90
CA GLU A 99 -4.50 18.06 12.73
C GLU A 99 -3.90 19.43 12.32
N GLU A 100 -4.40 20.15 11.29
CA GLU A 100 -4.02 21.55 10.99
C GLU A 100 -5.22 22.33 10.39
N ALA A 101 -5.57 23.58 10.75
CA ALA A 101 -4.94 24.54 11.64
C ALA A 101 -5.96 25.54 12.24
N GLN A 102 -5.76 25.86 13.53
CA GLN A 102 -5.91 27.24 14.01
C GLN A 102 -4.68 28.00 13.49
N GLU A 103 -4.87 28.84 12.49
CA GLU A 103 -3.97 29.94 12.10
C GLU A 103 -4.69 31.26 12.36
#